data_AF-A0A7W5B136-F1
#
_entry.id   AF-A0A7W5B136-F1
#
_cell.length_a   1.000
_cell.length_b   1.000
_cell.length_c   1.000
_cell.angle_alpha   90.00
_cell.angle_beta   90.00
_cell.angle_gamma   90.00
#
_symmetry.space_group_name_H-M   'P 1'
#
loop_
_entity.id
_entity.type
_entity.pdbx_description
1 polymer ?
#
loop_
_entity_poly.entity_id
_entity_poly.type
_entity_poly.pdbx_seq_one_letter_code
_entity_poly.pdbx_strand_id
1 'polypeptide(L)' 'MELAYTLILDTKYFIFCINDDKELVHGFEFDTKRELKEFIVNHGSHCPDCDSKLNIRDIRVAFVKKDTIVL' A
#
# COMPACT_ATOMS: atom_id res chain seq x y z
N MET A 1 25.15 -5.23 2.48
CA MET A 1 25.43 -4.05 1.65
C MET A 1 24.13 -3.30 1.52
N GLU A 2 23.98 -2.22 2.27
CA GLU A 2 22.75 -1.42 2.31
C GLU A 2 22.86 -0.30 1.26
N LEU A 3 21.83 -0.11 0.45
CA LEU A 3 21.86 0.85 -0.64
C LEU A 3 21.65 2.26 -0.08
N ALA A 4 22.50 3.23 -0.44
CA ALA A 4 22.51 4.57 0.17
C ALA A 4 21.14 5.29 0.16
N TYR A 5 20.27 4.98 -0.81
CA TYR A 5 18.93 5.55 -0.88
C TYR A 5 18.03 5.15 0.29
N THR A 6 18.28 4.01 0.94
CA THR A 6 17.50 3.52 2.10
C THR A 6 17.65 4.43 3.33
N LEU A 7 18.68 5.29 3.37
CA LEU A 7 18.89 6.26 4.44
C LEU A 7 17.99 7.49 4.30
N ILE A 8 17.49 7.77 3.10
CA ILE A 8 16.76 9.00 2.78
C ILE A 8 15.34 8.77 2.25
N LEU A 9 15.04 7.56 1.80
CA LEU A 9 13.73 7.16 1.28
C LEU A 9 13.12 6.03 2.10
N ASP A 10 11.83 6.16 2.40
CA ASP A 10 10.95 5.06 2.77
C ASP A 10 10.22 4.53 1.53
N THR A 11 9.71 3.30 1.66
CA THR A 11 8.88 2.67 0.64
C THR A 11 7.47 2.50 1.18
N LYS A 12 6.48 2.97 0.43
CA LYS A 12 5.06 2.80 0.73
C LYS A 12 4.41 1.91 -0.32
N TYR A 13 3.47 1.08 0.12
CA TYR A 13 2.71 0.16 -0.72
C TYR A 13 1.24 0.55 -0.68
N PHE A 14 0.60 0.58 -1.85
CA PHE A 14 -0.81 0.92 -1.97
C PHE A 14 -1.56 -0.16 -2.74
N ILE A 15 -2.76 -0.49 -2.26
CA ILE A 15 -3.72 -1.33 -2.97
C ILE A 15 -5.08 -0.64 -2.98
N PHE A 16 -5.80 -0.78 -4.08
CA PHE A 16 -7.12 -0.21 -4.26
C PHE A 16 -8.14 -1.31 -4.54
N CYS A 17 -9.40 -1.10 -4.15
CA CYS A 17 -10.48 -1.97 -4.61
C CYS A 17 -10.86 -1.66 -6.07
N ILE A 18 -11.47 -2.64 -6.75
CA ILE A 18 -12.04 -2.48 -8.07
C ILE A 18 -13.51 -2.12 -7.87
N ASN A 19 -13.86 -0.87 -8.16
CA ASN A 19 -15.23 -0.38 -8.12
C ASN A 19 -15.58 0.25 -9.47
N ASP A 20 -16.79 0.00 -9.96
CA ASP A 20 -17.29 0.59 -11.21
C ASP A 20 -17.50 2.10 -11.06
N ASP A 21 -17.86 2.53 -9.84
CA ASP A 21 -17.86 3.94 -9.47
C ASP A 21 -16.47 4.35 -8.97
N LYS A 22 -15.82 5.24 -9.73
CA LYS A 22 -14.48 5.75 -9.43
C LYS A 22 -14.43 6.57 -8.14
N GLU A 23 -15.54 7.17 -7.73
CA GLU A 23 -15.62 7.94 -6.49
C GLU A 23 -15.69 7.05 -5.25
N LEU A 24 -16.02 5.76 -5.43
CA LEU A 24 -16.16 4.76 -4.36
C LEU A 24 -14.98 3.79 -4.30
N VAL A 25 -13.82 4.17 -4.86
CA VAL A 25 -12.60 3.38 -4.81
C VAL A 25 -11.88 3.64 -3.47
N HIS A 26 -11.81 2.61 -2.63
CA HIS A 26 -11.04 2.64 -1.39
C HIS A 26 -9.58 2.30 -1.64
N GLY A 27 -8.68 3.05 -1.01
CA GLY A 27 -7.23 2.85 -1.07
C GLY A 27 -6.66 2.58 0.32
N PHE A 28 -5.74 1.64 0.41
CA PHE A 28 -5.06 1.26 1.65
C PHE A 28 -3.55 1.45 1.48
N GLU A 29 -2.89 1.97 2.52
CA GLU A 29 -1.45 2.24 2.56
C GLU A 29 -0.76 1.31 3.57
N PHE A 30 0.44 0.82 3.23
CA PHE A 30 1.27 -0.02 4.08
C PHE A 30 2.74 0.40 4.02
N ASP A 31 3.45 0.22 5.12
CA ASP A 31 4.89 0.51 5.23
C ASP A 31 5.74 -0.67 4.76
N THR A 32 5.20 -1.89 4.85
CA THR A 32 5.92 -3.10 4.48
C THR A 32 5.14 -4.00 3.54
N LYS A 33 5.86 -4.75 2.71
CA LYS A 33 5.27 -5.84 1.90
C LYS A 33 4.57 -6.89 2.75
N ARG A 34 5.04 -7.09 3.99
CA ARG A 34 4.46 -8.07 4.93
C ARG A 34 3.05 -7.63 5.33
N GLU A 35 2.88 -6.38 5.76
CA GLU A 35 1.58 -5.82 6.12
C GLU A 35 0.59 -5.88 4.96
N LEU A 36 1.00 -5.48 3.75
CA LEU A 36 0.16 -5.62 2.55
C LEU A 36 -0.28 -7.06 2.33
N LYS A 37 0.64 -8.03 2.43
CA LYS A 37 0.33 -9.44 2.23
C LYS A 37 -0.64 -9.95 3.28
N GLU A 38 -0.39 -9.64 4.56
CA GLU A 38 -1.26 -10.01 5.67
C GLU A 38 -2.66 -9.42 5.49
N PHE A 39 -2.76 -8.16 5.07
CA PHE A 39 -4.03 -7.51 4.74
C PHE A 39 -4.81 -8.27 3.66
N ILE A 40 -4.17 -8.62 2.54
CA ILE A 40 -4.82 -9.35 1.42
C ILE A 40 -5.29 -10.73 1.88
N VAL A 41 -4.46 -11.44 2.66
CA VAL A 41 -4.78 -12.80 3.16
C VAL A 41 -5.94 -12.75 4.16
N ASN A 42 -5.90 -11.82 5.12
CA ASN A 42 -6.89 -11.72 6.18
C ASN A 42 -8.28 -11.34 5.65
N HIS A 43 -8.35 -10.57 4.57
CA HIS A 43 -9.62 -10.15 3.95
C HIS A 43 -9.98 -10.96 2.69
N GLY A 44 -9.30 -12.08 2.43
CA GLY A 44 -9.64 -12.96 1.30
C GLY A 44 -9.61 -12.27 -0.05
N SER A 45 -8.72 -11.29 -0.25
CA SER A 45 -8.66 -10.44 -1.46
C SER A 45 -9.90 -9.55 -1.72
N HIS A 46 -10.70 -9.26 -0.70
CA HIS A 46 -11.84 -8.32 -0.76
C HIS A 46 -11.57 -7.06 0.08
N CYS A 47 -12.20 -5.97 -0.29
CA CYS A 47 -12.13 -4.70 0.41
C CYS A 47 -12.98 -4.78 1.70
N PRO A 48 -12.44 -4.45 2.88
CA PRO A 48 -13.20 -4.50 4.12
C PRO A 48 -14.36 -3.49 4.19
N ASP A 49 -14.29 -2.41 3.41
CA ASP A 49 -15.24 -1.29 3.51
C ASP A 49 -16.45 -1.43 2.57
N CYS A 50 -16.28 -2.10 1.43
CA CYS A 50 -17.34 -2.24 0.43
C CYS A 50 -17.48 -3.64 -0.18
N ASP A 51 -16.73 -4.62 0.34
CA ASP A 51 -16.70 -6.01 -0.13
C ASP A 51 -16.33 -6.20 -1.62
N SER A 52 -15.93 -5.12 -2.29
CA SER A 52 -15.47 -5.18 -3.68
C SER A 52 -14.09 -5.84 -3.75
N LYS A 53 -13.77 -6.46 -4.88
CA LYS A 53 -12.49 -7.17 -5.05
C LYS A 53 -11.29 -6.21 -4.96
N LEU A 54 -10.24 -6.58 -4.24
CA LEU A 54 -8.97 -5.85 -4.25
C LEU A 54 -8.25 -6.03 -5.60
N ASN A 55 -7.66 -4.95 -6.13
CA ASN A 55 -6.88 -4.99 -7.35
C ASN A 55 -5.45 -5.50 -7.08
N ILE A 56 -5.32 -6.76 -6.71
CA ILE A 56 -4.04 -7.41 -6.39
C ILE A 56 -3.06 -7.46 -7.59
N ARG A 57 -3.52 -7.15 -8.81
CA ARG A 57 -2.70 -7.07 -10.02
C ARG A 57 -2.11 -5.67 -10.25
N ASP A 58 -2.63 -4.65 -9.57
CA ASP A 58 -2.15 -3.25 -9.61
C ASP A 58 -1.80 -2.79 -8.18
N ILE A 59 -0.77 -3.39 -7.61
CA ILE A 59 -0.17 -2.91 -6.36
C ILE A 59 0.79 -1.78 -6.72
N ARG A 60 0.55 -0.60 -6.16
CA ARG A 60 1.40 0.56 -6.39
C ARG A 60 2.46 0.68 -5.31
N VAL A 61 3.63 1.19 -5.71
CA VAL A 61 4.76 1.41 -4.81
C VAL A 61 5.20 2.86 -4.97
N ALA A 62 5.32 3.58 -3.86
CA ALA A 62 5.89 4.91 -3.83
C ALA A 62 7.17 4.93 -2.99
N PHE A 63 8.12 5.76 -3.39
CA PHE A 63 9.27 6.10 -2.57
C PHE A 63 9.04 7.49 -1.99
N VAL A 64 8.98 7.58 -0.67
CA VAL A 64 8.72 8.83 0.04
C VAL A 64 9.98 9.27 0.77
N LYS A 65 10.25 10.57 0.84
CA LYS A 65 11.39 11.08 1.59
C LYS A 65 11.15 10.82 3.08
N LYS A 66 12.15 10.30 3.78
CA LYS A 66 12.14 10.20 5.24
C LYS A 66 12.03 11.59 5.84
N ASP A 67 11.11 11.78 6.79
CA ASP A 67 11.08 12.99 7.59
C ASP A 67 12.40 13.09 8.34
N THR A 68 13.22 14.06 7.91
CA THR A 68 14.51 14.31 8.53
C THR A 68 14.21 15.14 9.77
N ILE A 69 14.07 14.50 10.93
CA ILE A 69 14.05 15.25 12.20
C ILE A 69 15.45 15.83 12.35
N VAL A 70 15.61 17.10 11.97
CA VAL A 70 16.78 17.89 12.34
C VAL A 70 16.61 18.20 13.82
N LEU A 71 17.18 17.35 14.67
CA LEU A 71 17.35 17.61 16.10
C LEU A 71 18.48 18.63 16.31
#